data_AF-X0R323-F1
#
_entry.id   AF-X0R323-F1
#
_cell.length_a   1.000
_cell.length_b   1.000
_cell.length_c   1.000
_cell.angle_alpha   90.00
_cell.angle_beta   90.00
_cell.angle_gamma   90.00
#
_symmetry.space_group_name_H-M   'P 1'
#
loop_
_entity.id
_entity.type
_entity.pdbx_description
1 polymer ?
#
loop_
_entity_poly.entity_id
_entity_poly.type
_entity_poly.pdbx_seq_one_letter_code
_entity_poly.pdbx_strand_id
1 'polypeptide(L)'
;MKDDKQAMDTNSSADNVDEYLQTLGNEDARELRYYSQEQPFSSEEMTRLVNEERLNKLLAQSDEFLNSLNGEIKDFENDNKDP
;
A
#
# COMPACT_ATOMS: atom_id res chain seq x y z
N MET A 1 -15.17 -2.39 -63.54
CA MET A 1 -15.40 -1.48 -62.39
C MET A 1 -16.44 -2.16 -61.52
N LYS A 2 -16.20 -2.55 -60.26
CA LYS A 2 -15.36 -1.91 -59.25
C LYS A 2 -14.70 -3.00 -58.38
N ASP A 3 -13.38 -2.93 -58.25
CA ASP A 3 -12.64 -3.61 -57.19
C ASP A 3 -12.75 -2.72 -55.95
N ASP A 4 -13.67 -3.05 -55.05
CA ASP A 4 -13.74 -2.40 -53.74
C ASP A 4 -12.62 -2.96 -52.85
N LYS A 5 -11.38 -2.50 -53.10
CA LYS A 5 -10.27 -2.62 -52.14
C LYS A 5 -10.66 -1.81 -50.90
N GLN A 6 -11.26 -2.48 -49.91
CA GLN A 6 -11.30 -1.96 -48.55
C GLN A 6 -9.86 -1.69 -48.14
N ALA A 7 -9.53 -0.40 -47.98
CA ALA A 7 -8.29 0.02 -47.35
C ALA A 7 -8.27 -0.59 -45.95
N MET A 8 -7.43 -1.60 -45.73
CA MET A 8 -7.16 -2.07 -44.38
C MET A 8 -6.48 -0.93 -43.64
N ASP A 9 -7.18 -0.41 -42.64
CA ASP A 9 -6.63 0.54 -41.69
C ASP A 9 -5.34 -0.05 -41.10
N THR A 10 -4.20 0.56 -41.38
CA THR A 10 -2.87 0.18 -40.85
C THR A 10 -2.71 0.51 -39.36
N ASN A 11 -3.83 0.75 -38.67
CA ASN A 11 -3.94 0.98 -37.23
C ASN A 11 -4.61 -0.22 -36.54
N SER A 12 -4.55 -1.40 -37.15
CA SER A 12 -5.13 -2.61 -36.59
C SER A 12 -4.35 -3.02 -35.35
N SER A 13 -5.01 -3.01 -34.19
CA SER A 13 -4.43 -3.49 -32.92
C SER A 13 -3.93 -4.94 -33.00
N ALA A 14 -4.34 -5.69 -34.02
CA ALA A 14 -3.89 -7.06 -34.30
C ALA A 14 -2.40 -7.13 -34.70
N ASP A 15 -1.86 -6.08 -35.34
CA ASP A 15 -0.46 -6.09 -35.82
C ASP A 15 0.56 -6.01 -34.67
N ASN A 16 0.11 -5.62 -33.47
CA ASN A 16 0.94 -5.50 -32.27
C ASN A 16 0.73 -6.64 -31.27
N VAL A 17 -0.13 -7.62 -31.60
CA VAL A 17 -0.45 -8.75 -30.71
C VAL A 17 0.77 -9.65 -30.52
N ASP A 18 1.51 -9.93 -31.58
CA ASP A 18 2.69 -10.79 -31.52
C ASP A 18 3.83 -10.15 -30.71
N GLU A 19 4.04 -8.84 -30.86
CA GLU A 19 5.00 -8.09 -30.05
C GLU A 19 4.60 -8.09 -28.57
N TYR A 20 3.31 -7.87 -28.29
CA TYR A 20 2.78 -7.94 -26.92
C TYR A 20 2.93 -9.34 -26.30
N LEU A 21 2.64 -10.41 -27.04
CA LEU A 21 2.80 -11.79 -26.57
C LEU A 21 4.27 -12.16 -26.33
N GLN A 22 5.20 -11.65 -27.14
CA GLN A 22 6.64 -11.82 -26.91
C GLN A 22 7.11 -11.16 -25.61
N THR A 23 6.55 -10.00 -25.23
CA THR A 23 6.88 -9.36 -23.95
C THR A 23 6.33 -10.10 -22.73
N LEU A 24 5.21 -10.82 -22.87
CA LEU A 24 4.57 -11.57 -21.77
C LEU A 24 5.29 -12.87 -21.40
N GLY A 25 6.06 -13.44 -22.34
CA GLY A 25 6.86 -14.67 -22.15
C GLY A 25 8.21 -14.46 -21.48
N ASN A 26 8.56 -13.22 -21.11
CA ASN A 26 9.77 -12.91 -20.35
C ASN A 26 9.46 -12.93 -18.84
N GLU A 27 9.56 -14.10 -18.22
CA GLU A 27 9.24 -14.33 -16.80
C GLU A 27 10.06 -13.43 -15.86
N ASP A 28 11.32 -13.15 -16.20
CA ASP A 28 12.22 -12.29 -15.41
C ASP A 28 11.72 -10.84 -15.30
N ALA A 29 11.07 -10.32 -16.36
CA ALA A 29 10.49 -8.97 -16.33
C ALA A 29 9.19 -8.90 -15.51
N ARG A 30 8.47 -10.02 -15.40
CA ARG A 30 7.21 -10.11 -14.65
C ARG A 30 7.47 -10.14 -13.14
N GLU A 31 8.49 -10.86 -12.71
CA GLU A 31 8.86 -10.98 -11.29
C GLU A 31 9.40 -9.66 -10.71
N LEU A 32 10.21 -8.92 -11.47
CA LEU A 32 10.69 -7.59 -11.07
C LEU A 32 9.56 -6.56 -10.91
N ARG A 33 8.49 -6.65 -11.71
CA ARG A 33 7.33 -5.74 -11.62
C ARG A 33 6.44 -6.02 -10.41
N TYR A 34 6.32 -7.28 -10.00
CA TYR A 34 5.42 -7.71 -8.93
C TYR A 34 5.97 -7.45 -7.52
N TYR A 35 7.29 -7.53 -7.34
CA TYR A 35 7.91 -7.43 -6.01
C TYR A 35 8.60 -6.08 -5.70
N SER A 36 8.71 -5.17 -6.67
CA SER A 36 9.44 -3.89 -6.52
C SER A 36 8.56 -2.64 -6.35
N GLN A 37 7.23 -2.76 -6.29
CA GLN A 37 6.37 -1.58 -6.18
C GLN A 37 5.75 -1.50 -4.79
N GLU A 38 6.45 -0.85 -3.85
CA GLU A 38 5.77 -0.16 -2.76
C GLU A 38 4.81 0.84 -3.42
N GLN A 39 3.55 0.46 -3.58
CA GLN A 39 2.52 1.38 -4.03
C GLN A 39 2.25 2.32 -2.85
N PRO A 40 2.63 3.60 -2.92
CA PRO A 40 2.31 4.52 -1.85
C PRO A 40 0.79 4.67 -1.81
N PHE A 41 0.18 4.29 -0.70
CA PHE A 41 -1.23 4.58 -0.48
C PHE A 41 -1.41 6.08 -0.33
N SER A 42 -2.41 6.63 -1.00
CA SER A 42 -2.85 7.99 -0.70
C SER A 42 -3.36 8.08 0.74
N SER A 43 -3.35 9.29 1.32
CA SER A 43 -3.90 9.50 2.66
C SER A 43 -5.37 9.07 2.74
N GLU A 44 -6.14 9.23 1.66
CA GLU A 44 -7.56 8.82 1.61
C GLU A 44 -7.71 7.29 1.59
N GLU A 45 -6.85 6.57 0.88
CA GLU A 45 -6.83 5.10 0.90
C GLU A 45 -6.37 4.57 2.25
N MET A 46 -5.37 5.20 2.87
CA MET A 46 -4.96 4.90 4.23
C MET A 46 -6.12 5.09 5.22
N THR A 47 -6.89 6.17 5.12
CA THR A 47 -8.08 6.37 5.96
C THR A 47 -9.14 5.27 5.76
N ARG A 48 -9.32 4.76 4.53
CA ARG A 48 -10.26 3.66 4.27
C ARG A 48 -9.75 2.30 4.76
N LEU A 49 -8.44 2.07 4.71
CA LEU A 49 -7.80 0.83 5.13
C LEU A 49 -7.59 0.75 6.64
N VAL A 50 -7.35 1.90 7.27
CA VAL A 50 -7.17 2.01 8.72
C VAL A 50 -8.53 1.88 9.40
N ASN A 51 -8.68 0.84 10.22
CA ASN A 51 -9.83 0.71 11.10
C ASN A 51 -9.69 1.73 12.25
N GLU A 52 -10.40 2.86 12.12
CA GLU A 52 -10.37 3.96 13.08
C GLU A 52 -10.73 3.52 14.50
N GLU A 53 -11.71 2.62 14.67
CA GLU A 53 -12.10 2.10 15.98
C GLU A 53 -10.95 1.35 16.66
N ARG A 54 -10.26 0.48 15.90
CA ARG A 54 -9.12 -0.26 16.40
C ARG A 54 -7.93 0.64 16.70
N LEU A 55 -7.68 1.66 15.87
CA LEU A 55 -6.63 2.64 16.09
C LEU A 55 -6.90 3.45 17.37
N ASN A 56 -8.11 3.98 17.53
CA ASN A 56 -8.51 4.74 18.71
C ASN A 56 -8.40 3.91 19.99
N LYS A 57 -8.78 2.63 19.94
CA LYS A 57 -8.61 1.72 21.07
C LYS A 57 -7.14 1.52 21.44
N LEU A 58 -6.26 1.36 20.45
CA LEU A 58 -4.82 1.22 20.70
C LEU A 58 -4.21 2.48 21.32
N LEU A 59 -4.62 3.66 20.83
CA LEU A 59 -4.18 4.95 21.39
C LEU A 59 -4.64 5.12 22.84
N ALA A 60 -5.91 4.81 23.14
CA ALA A 60 -6.43 4.87 24.52
C ALA A 60 -5.68 3.91 25.47
N GLN A 61 -5.35 2.70 25.01
CA GLN A 61 -4.54 1.75 25.78
C GLN A 61 -3.12 2.28 26.03
N SER A 62 -2.53 2.98 25.06
CA SER A 62 -1.23 3.64 25.23
C SER A 62 -1.30 4.73 26.29
N ASP A 63 -2.33 5.57 26.28
CA ASP A 63 -2.49 6.63 27.26
C ASP A 63 -2.69 6.07 28.68
N GLU A 64 -3.49 5.02 28.83
CA GLU A 64 -3.67 4.32 30.11
C GLU A 64 -2.34 3.76 30.63
N PHE A 65 -1.57 3.09 29.77
CA PHE A 65 -0.25 2.57 30.11
C PHE A 65 0.71 3.69 30.55
N LEU A 66 0.80 4.78 29.79
CA LEU A 66 1.69 5.90 30.11
C LEU A 66 1.29 6.60 31.40
N ASN A 67 -0.01 6.72 31.68
CA ASN A 67 -0.50 7.29 32.93
C ASN A 67 -0.17 6.38 34.12
N SER A 68 -0.32 5.07 33.97
CA SER A 68 0.08 4.09 34.99
C SER A 68 1.57 4.18 35.29
N LEU A 69 2.41 4.17 34.26
CA LEU A 69 3.87 4.26 34.41
C LEU A 69 4.30 5.56 35.11
N ASN A 70 3.71 6.69 34.72
CA ASN A 70 4.03 7.98 35.36
C ASN A 70 3.55 8.03 36.82
N GLY A 71 2.47 7.33 37.16
CA GLY A 71 2.03 7.14 38.55
C GLY A 71 3.08 6.38 39.36
N GLU A 72 3.49 5.21 38.88
CA GLU A 72 4.48 4.36 39.55
C GLU A 72 5.83 5.08 39.76
N ILE A 73 6.28 5.86 38.77
CA ILE A 73 7.52 6.64 38.88
C ILE A 73 7.42 7.67 40.03
N LYS A 74 6.28 8.36 40.15
CA LYS A 74 6.07 9.35 41.22
C LYS A 74 6.00 8.68 42.59
N ASP A 75 5.34 7.54 42.69
CA ASP A 75 5.25 6.79 43.93
C ASP A 75 6.65 6.34 44.38
N PHE A 76 7.49 5.83 43.46
CA PHE A 76 8.88 5.48 43.75
C PHE A 76 9.73 6.68 44.21
N GLU A 77 9.52 7.87 43.61
CA GLU A 77 10.21 9.09 44.04
C GLU A 77 9.74 9.57 45.43
N ASN A 78 8.47 9.42 45.76
CA ASN A 78 7.91 9.82 47.05
C ASN A 78 8.34 8.86 48.16
N ASP A 79 8.34 7.55 47.90
CA ASP A 79 8.82 6.52 48.84
C ASP A 79 10.31 6.70 49.19
N ASN A 80 11.10 7.30 48.30
CA ASN A 80 12.51 7.61 48.53
C ASN A 80 12.77 9.01 49.12
N LYS A 81 11.73 9.82 49.40
CA LYS A 81 11.89 11.19 49.92
C LYS A 81 11.90 11.30 51.45
N ASP A 82 11.44 10.27 52.18
CA ASP A 82 11.50 10.25 53.65
C ASP A 82 12.49 9.16 54.15
N PRO A 83 13.61 9.54 54.81
CA PRO A 83 14.49 8.60 55.52
C PRO A 83 13.95 8.17 56.89
#